data_AF-X0YQ19-F1
#
_entry.id   AF-X0YQ19-F1
#
_cell.length_a   1.000
_cell.length_b   1.000
_cell.length_c   1.000
_cell.angle_alpha   90.00
_cell.angle_beta   90.00
_cell.angle_gamma   90.00
#
_symmetry.space_group_name_H-M   'P 1'
#
loop_
_entity.id
_entity.type
_entity.pdbx_description
1 polymer ?
#
loop_
_entity_poly.entity_id
_entity_poly.type
_entity_poly.pdbx_seq_one_letter_code
_entity_poly.pdbx_strand_id
1 'polypeptide(L)'
;SKNTKWFDKNSNETASICGFCGIGCRFDYFSHNDVLVESIPNKVNYSNNKYPYLFGRFCIVPFTNGNKRLKYPLVKINKELIPSEWDEVYNTIKENLVKFRPDEIAILVSVDLSNESAYILNKFAKKILKTDNIVLTAFLNYKYNEHYLWRNANIKGVFTNIVSNNKKSQEEIINEIKSGKIKALYLTERLDDPQILKNIEYLILQDIYPSKCFQFTDVILPTCTFIEDSGTFLNIEQKSNYFSQAALEVGESKPDWKIFCELATIFDKSMEREFSFS
;
A
#
# COMPACT_ATOMS: atom_id res chain seq x y z
N SER A 1 8.32 -1.70 -31.75
CA SER A 1 7.43 -2.61 -32.51
C SER A 1 6.29 -2.99 -31.59
N LYS A 2 5.02 -2.93 -32.05
CA LYS A 2 3.93 -3.61 -31.33
C LYS A 2 4.15 -5.10 -31.53
N ASN A 3 4.39 -5.87 -30.47
CA ASN A 3 4.46 -7.32 -30.59
C ASN A 3 3.07 -7.83 -30.98
N THR A 4 2.88 -8.14 -32.26
CA THR A 4 1.61 -8.58 -32.87
C THR A 4 1.05 -9.89 -32.30
N LYS A 5 1.78 -10.54 -31.38
CA LYS A 5 1.43 -11.83 -30.79
C LYS A 5 0.23 -11.78 -29.83
N TRP A 6 -0.08 -10.61 -29.26
CA TRP A 6 -1.06 -10.46 -28.18
C TRP A 6 -2.19 -9.47 -28.53
N PHE A 7 -2.61 -9.36 -29.79
CA PHE A 7 -3.75 -8.51 -30.17
C PHE A 7 -4.92 -9.38 -30.63
N ASP A 8 -5.51 -10.11 -29.69
CA ASP A 8 -6.79 -10.82 -29.89
C ASP A 8 -7.86 -10.26 -28.95
N LYS A 9 -9.04 -10.87 -28.94
CA LYS A 9 -10.20 -10.44 -28.14
C LYS A 9 -9.98 -10.48 -26.63
N ASN A 10 -8.92 -11.15 -26.16
CA ASN A 10 -8.62 -11.29 -24.73
C ASN A 10 -7.54 -10.29 -24.29
N SER A 11 -7.20 -9.33 -25.14
CA SER A 11 -6.15 -8.37 -24.89
C SER A 11 -6.69 -6.97 -24.67
N ASN A 12 -6.13 -6.29 -23.67
CA ASN A 12 -6.49 -4.92 -23.32
C ASN A 12 -5.25 -4.03 -23.35
N GLU A 13 -5.44 -2.78 -23.79
CA GLU A 13 -4.43 -1.72 -23.73
C GLU A 13 -4.96 -0.63 -22.79
N THR A 14 -4.27 -0.42 -21.68
CA THR A 14 -4.63 0.58 -20.69
C THR A 14 -3.52 1.61 -20.55
N ALA A 15 -3.82 2.87 -20.87
CA ALA A 15 -2.93 3.99 -20.60
C ALA A 15 -3.02 4.37 -19.11
N SER A 16 -1.89 4.34 -18.40
CA SER A 16 -1.82 4.67 -16.97
C SER A 16 -0.44 5.26 -16.64
N ILE A 17 -0.11 5.42 -15.36
CA ILE A 17 1.19 5.93 -14.89
C ILE A 17 2.02 4.84 -14.21
N CYS A 18 3.32 5.09 -14.11
CA CYS A 18 4.25 4.26 -13.37
C CYS A 18 4.39 4.77 -11.92
N GLY A 19 4.01 3.94 -10.96
CA GLY A 19 4.10 4.19 -9.51
C GLY A 19 5.41 3.74 -8.85
N PHE A 20 6.52 3.60 -9.58
CA PHE A 20 7.81 3.27 -8.96
C PHE A 20 8.55 4.47 -8.36
N CYS A 21 8.27 5.69 -8.82
CA CYS A 21 8.93 6.90 -8.32
C CYS A 21 8.02 8.12 -8.48
N GLY A 22 8.40 9.23 -7.85
CA GLY A 22 7.58 10.45 -7.82
C GLY A 22 7.44 11.20 -9.15
N ILE A 23 7.99 10.72 -10.27
CA ILE A 23 7.85 11.38 -11.58
C ILE A 23 6.46 11.13 -12.19
N GLY A 24 5.95 9.89 -12.06
CA GLY A 24 4.68 9.49 -12.67
C GLY A 24 4.72 9.44 -14.21
N CYS A 25 5.75 8.81 -14.79
CA CYS A 25 5.84 8.60 -16.25
C CYS A 25 4.61 7.84 -16.77
N ARG A 26 4.11 8.20 -17.96
CA ARG A 26 3.00 7.50 -18.60
C ARG A 26 3.46 6.27 -19.39
N PHE A 27 2.68 5.19 -19.27
CA PHE A 27 2.88 3.94 -19.96
C PHE A 27 1.55 3.43 -20.51
N ASP A 28 1.64 2.77 -21.66
CA ASP A 28 0.61 1.91 -22.21
C ASP A 28 0.91 0.49 -21.73
N TYR A 29 0.04 -0.02 -20.86
CA TYR A 29 0.13 -1.36 -20.31
C TYR A 29 -0.74 -2.29 -21.13
N PHE A 30 -0.15 -3.40 -21.56
CA PHE A 30 -0.83 -4.43 -22.34
C PHE A 30 -1.06 -5.62 -21.42
N SER A 31 -2.31 -6.06 -21.32
CA SER A 31 -2.69 -7.29 -20.63
C SER A 31 -3.33 -8.27 -21.59
N HIS A 32 -3.21 -9.56 -21.28
CA HIS A 32 -3.81 -10.65 -22.04
C HIS A 32 -4.33 -11.72 -21.07
N ASN A 33 -5.62 -12.08 -21.18
CA ASN A 33 -6.35 -12.84 -20.16
C ASN A 33 -6.10 -12.26 -18.77
N ASP A 34 -6.23 -10.94 -18.65
CA ASP A 34 -6.11 -10.16 -17.41
C ASP A 34 -4.72 -10.16 -16.74
N VAL A 35 -3.73 -10.80 -17.36
CA VAL A 35 -2.34 -10.81 -16.92
C VAL A 35 -1.55 -9.73 -17.66
N LEU A 36 -0.80 -8.90 -16.94
CA LEU A 36 0.05 -7.88 -17.55
C LEU A 36 1.16 -8.56 -18.38
N VAL A 37 1.26 -8.27 -19.68
CA VAL A 37 2.27 -8.87 -20.57
C VAL A 37 3.36 -7.90 -20.99
N GLU A 38 3.04 -6.62 -21.16
CA GLU A 38 3.99 -5.63 -21.62
C GLU A 38 3.69 -4.24 -21.06
N SER A 39 4.75 -3.46 -20.90
CA SER A 39 4.69 -2.05 -20.52
C SER A 39 5.49 -1.24 -21.53
N ILE A 40 4.81 -0.35 -22.25
CA ILE A 40 5.42 0.48 -23.28
C ILE A 40 5.30 1.95 -22.88
N PRO A 41 6.40 2.71 -22.85
CA PRO A 41 6.37 4.14 -22.61
C PRO A 41 5.40 4.84 -23.57
N ASN A 42 4.43 5.57 -23.02
CA ASN A 42 3.45 6.28 -23.82
C ASN A 42 4.10 7.49 -24.49
N LYS A 43 4.03 7.55 -25.83
CA LYS A 43 4.74 8.57 -26.62
C LYS A 43 4.11 9.96 -26.58
N VAL A 44 2.84 10.07 -26.15
CA VAL A 44 2.03 11.29 -26.29
C VAL A 44 2.15 12.21 -25.07
N ASN A 45 2.66 11.72 -23.93
CA ASN A 45 2.75 12.52 -22.70
C ASN A 45 3.90 12.03 -21.81
N TYR A 46 5.13 12.17 -22.29
CA TYR A 46 6.28 12.12 -21.40
C TYR A 46 6.26 13.36 -20.52
N SER A 47 5.80 13.25 -19.27
CA SER A 47 6.10 14.28 -18.26
C SER A 47 7.62 14.59 -18.23
N ASN A 48 8.45 13.62 -18.60
CA ASN A 48 9.92 13.72 -18.59
C ASN A 48 10.60 13.77 -19.98
N ASN A 49 9.87 14.20 -21.03
CA ASN A 49 10.21 14.48 -22.44
C ASN A 49 11.34 13.74 -23.22
N LYS A 50 12.10 12.78 -22.66
CA LYS A 50 13.21 12.10 -23.35
C LYS A 50 13.40 10.63 -22.97
N TYR A 51 13.27 10.22 -21.71
CA TYR A 51 13.50 8.82 -21.32
C TYR A 51 12.59 8.30 -20.20
N PRO A 52 11.83 7.22 -20.44
CA PRO A 52 11.00 6.57 -19.43
C PRO A 52 11.84 5.80 -18.42
N TYR A 53 11.31 5.62 -17.22
CA TYR A 53 12.02 4.96 -16.14
C TYR A 53 12.28 3.47 -16.46
N LEU A 54 13.52 3.02 -16.25
CA LEU A 54 13.97 1.67 -16.60
C LEU A 54 13.11 0.59 -15.92
N PHE A 55 12.83 0.74 -14.62
CA PHE A 55 11.99 -0.22 -13.89
C PHE A 55 10.54 -0.18 -14.38
N GLY A 56 10.01 0.99 -14.75
CA GLY A 56 8.67 1.10 -15.35
C GLY A 56 8.58 0.33 -16.68
N ARG A 57 9.65 0.34 -17.48
CA ARG A 57 9.71 -0.39 -18.76
C ARG A 57 9.88 -1.91 -18.61
N PHE A 58 10.75 -2.34 -17.70
CA PHE A 58 11.24 -3.73 -17.68
C PHE A 58 10.84 -4.53 -16.44
N CYS A 59 10.57 -3.86 -15.32
CA CYS A 59 10.34 -4.52 -14.04
C CYS A 59 8.87 -4.61 -13.66
N ILE A 60 7.97 -3.86 -14.31
CA ILE A 60 6.56 -3.85 -13.95
C ILE A 60 5.88 -5.22 -14.17
N VAL A 61 6.13 -5.88 -15.30
CA VAL A 61 5.59 -7.22 -15.60
C VAL A 61 6.02 -8.26 -14.55
N PRO A 62 7.33 -8.45 -14.25
CA PRO A 62 7.73 -9.39 -13.21
C PRO A 62 7.36 -8.93 -11.79
N PHE A 63 7.17 -7.62 -11.55
CA PHE A 63 6.72 -7.09 -10.27
C PHE A 63 5.23 -7.34 -10.02
N THR A 64 4.37 -7.18 -11.03
CA THR A 64 2.94 -7.47 -10.93
C THR A 64 2.72 -8.99 -10.91
N ASN A 65 3.31 -9.74 -11.84
CA ASN A 65 3.04 -11.18 -11.97
C ASN A 65 3.97 -12.09 -11.16
N GLY A 66 4.71 -11.53 -10.19
CA GLY A 66 5.74 -12.28 -9.48
C GLY A 66 5.18 -13.51 -8.77
N ASN A 67 5.91 -14.63 -8.85
CA ASN A 67 5.48 -15.89 -8.24
C ASN A 67 5.41 -15.85 -6.70
N LYS A 68 6.10 -14.88 -6.07
CA LYS A 68 6.11 -14.65 -4.63
C LYS A 68 5.05 -13.65 -4.16
N ARG A 69 4.15 -13.19 -5.04
CA ARG A 69 3.04 -12.31 -4.65
C ARG A 69 2.22 -12.94 -3.53
N LEU A 70 1.86 -12.15 -2.53
CA LEU A 70 0.92 -12.57 -1.49
C LEU A 70 -0.47 -12.66 -2.12
N LYS A 71 -1.10 -13.83 -1.99
CA LYS A 71 -2.38 -14.14 -2.65
C LYS A 71 -3.55 -14.21 -1.69
N TYR A 72 -3.29 -14.53 -0.42
CA TYR A 72 -4.32 -14.78 0.58
C TYR A 72 -3.94 -14.05 1.87
N PRO A 73 -4.91 -13.55 2.65
CA PRO A 73 -4.63 -13.03 3.97
C PRO A 73 -4.12 -14.15 4.88
N LEU A 74 -3.19 -13.80 5.76
CA LEU A 74 -2.52 -14.76 6.64
C LEU A 74 -2.74 -14.36 8.10
N VAL A 75 -3.05 -15.32 8.95
CA VAL A 75 -3.13 -15.14 10.41
C VAL A 75 -2.09 -16.02 11.09
N LYS A 76 -1.46 -15.49 12.13
CA LYS A 76 -0.48 -16.22 12.92
C LYS A 76 -1.16 -17.13 13.94
N ILE A 77 -0.99 -18.43 13.76
CA ILE A 77 -1.48 -19.47 14.66
C ILE A 77 -0.27 -20.32 15.07
N ASN A 78 -0.05 -20.50 16.37
CA ASN A 78 1.07 -21.28 16.90
C ASN A 78 2.45 -20.89 16.33
N LYS A 79 2.67 -19.59 16.10
CA LYS A 79 3.88 -18.97 15.51
C LYS A 79 4.05 -19.15 14.00
N GLU A 80 3.11 -19.78 13.32
CA GLU A 80 3.13 -19.93 11.86
C GLU A 80 2.04 -19.07 11.22
N LEU A 81 2.35 -18.43 10.09
CA LEU A 81 1.40 -17.65 9.32
C LEU A 81 0.65 -18.58 8.36
N ILE A 82 -0.66 -18.70 8.55
CA ILE A 82 -1.51 -19.65 7.82
C ILE A 82 -2.49 -18.87 6.94
N PRO A 83 -2.65 -19.22 5.65
CA PRO A 83 -3.70 -18.68 4.80
C PRO A 83 -5.09 -18.85 5.43
N SER A 84 -5.86 -17.78 5.46
CA SER A 84 -7.15 -17.71 6.12
C SER A 84 -8.16 -16.96 5.24
N GLU A 85 -9.44 -17.04 5.59
CA GLU A 85 -10.50 -16.30 4.89
C GLU A 85 -10.53 -14.83 5.34
N TRP A 86 -10.88 -13.91 4.43
CA TRP A 86 -10.91 -12.47 4.74
C TRP A 86 -11.80 -12.12 5.94
N ASP A 87 -12.99 -12.73 6.05
CA ASP A 87 -13.91 -12.46 7.16
C ASP A 87 -13.32 -12.89 8.51
N GLU A 88 -12.63 -14.04 8.56
CA GLU A 88 -11.94 -14.50 9.77
C GLU A 88 -10.78 -13.58 10.14
N VAL A 89 -10.00 -13.14 9.15
CA VAL A 89 -8.87 -12.24 9.36
C VAL A 89 -9.34 -10.89 9.88
N TYR A 90 -10.41 -10.32 9.31
CA TYR A 90 -10.96 -9.05 9.77
C TYR A 90 -11.53 -9.13 11.19
N ASN A 91 -12.21 -10.22 11.52
CA ASN A 91 -12.68 -10.45 12.88
C ASN A 91 -11.51 -10.59 13.86
N THR A 92 -10.46 -11.32 13.48
CA THR A 92 -9.23 -11.46 14.27
C THR A 92 -8.57 -10.09 14.51
N ILE A 93 -8.48 -9.24 13.48
CA ILE A 93 -7.99 -7.87 13.60
C ILE A 93 -8.82 -7.06 14.58
N LYS A 94 -10.15 -7.09 14.44
CA LYS A 94 -11.05 -6.37 15.33
C LYS A 94 -10.89 -6.82 16.78
N GLU A 95 -10.99 -8.12 17.04
CA GLU A 95 -10.91 -8.69 18.38
C GLU A 95 -9.60 -8.37 19.10
N ASN A 96 -8.48 -8.29 18.36
CA ASN A 96 -7.19 -7.94 18.95
C ASN A 96 -6.98 -6.44 19.09
N LEU A 97 -7.35 -5.63 18.09
CA LEU A 97 -7.16 -4.18 18.15
C LEU A 97 -8.02 -3.49 19.22
N VAL A 98 -9.24 -3.97 19.50
CA VAL A 98 -10.11 -3.37 20.52
C VAL A 98 -9.57 -3.50 21.95
N LYS A 99 -8.57 -4.37 22.18
CA LYS A 99 -7.92 -4.55 23.48
C LYS A 99 -6.97 -3.39 23.84
N PHE A 100 -6.53 -2.62 22.84
CA PHE A 100 -5.57 -1.54 23.02
C PHE A 100 -6.28 -0.19 23.11
N ARG A 101 -5.74 0.72 23.94
CA ARG A 101 -6.25 2.09 23.97
C ARG A 101 -5.81 2.84 22.70
N PRO A 102 -6.56 3.87 22.26
CA PRO A 102 -6.19 4.64 21.08
C PRO A 102 -4.77 5.24 21.11
N ASP A 103 -4.25 5.58 22.29
CA ASP A 103 -2.88 6.09 22.47
C ASP A 103 -1.78 5.03 22.31
N GLU A 104 -2.13 3.74 22.42
CA GLU A 104 -1.23 2.59 22.26
C GLU A 104 -1.20 2.05 20.82
N ILE A 105 -2.05 2.58 19.94
CA ILE A 105 -2.15 2.18 18.54
C ILE A 105 -1.44 3.22 17.68
N ALA A 106 -0.61 2.76 16.74
CA ALA A 106 -0.05 3.61 15.70
C ALA A 106 -0.16 3.00 14.31
N ILE A 107 -0.05 3.86 13.30
CA ILE A 107 -0.08 3.47 11.89
C ILE A 107 1.18 4.01 11.23
N LEU A 108 1.94 3.12 10.59
CA LEU A 108 3.04 3.47 9.71
C LEU A 108 2.55 3.39 8.25
N VAL A 109 2.53 4.55 7.60
CA VAL A 109 1.88 4.78 6.32
C VAL A 109 2.88 4.80 5.19
N SER A 110 2.68 3.96 4.19
CA SER A 110 3.45 3.98 2.96
C SER A 110 3.18 5.24 2.16
N VAL A 111 4.25 5.79 1.59
CA VAL A 111 4.17 6.91 0.66
C VAL A 111 3.82 6.52 -0.77
N ASP A 112 3.58 5.22 -1.01
CA ASP A 112 3.13 4.69 -2.30
C ASP A 112 1.61 4.50 -2.38
N LEU A 113 0.87 4.70 -1.27
CA LEU A 113 -0.60 4.65 -1.27
C LEU A 113 -1.19 5.68 -2.23
N SER A 114 -2.32 5.34 -2.84
CA SER A 114 -3.14 6.32 -3.58
C SER A 114 -3.68 7.41 -2.66
N ASN A 115 -4.02 8.56 -3.21
CA ASN A 115 -4.64 9.65 -2.43
C ASN A 115 -5.93 9.17 -1.77
N GLU A 116 -6.71 8.35 -2.47
CA GLU A 116 -7.93 7.72 -2.00
C GLU A 116 -7.65 6.77 -0.82
N SER A 117 -6.64 5.89 -0.97
CA SER A 117 -6.23 4.97 0.09
C SER A 117 -5.71 5.72 1.32
N ALA A 118 -4.90 6.76 1.13
CA ALA A 118 -4.41 7.60 2.22
C ALA A 118 -5.54 8.36 2.92
N TYR A 119 -6.49 8.91 2.15
CA TYR A 119 -7.67 9.58 2.70
C TYR A 119 -8.52 8.63 3.56
N ILE A 120 -8.82 7.44 3.03
CA ILE A 120 -9.61 6.41 3.72
C ILE A 120 -8.86 5.90 4.96
N LEU A 121 -7.54 5.69 4.86
CA LEU A 121 -6.72 5.30 6.01
C LEU A 121 -6.74 6.35 7.12
N ASN A 122 -6.58 7.64 6.78
CA ASN A 122 -6.67 8.72 7.76
C ASN A 122 -8.06 8.73 8.42
N LYS A 123 -9.13 8.58 7.62
CA LYS A 123 -10.49 8.51 8.12
C LYS A 123 -10.71 7.32 9.06
N PHE A 124 -10.22 6.14 8.68
CA PHE A 124 -10.23 4.94 9.51
C PHE A 124 -9.48 5.16 10.83
N ALA A 125 -8.28 5.73 10.77
CA ALA A 125 -7.47 6.03 11.95
C ALA A 125 -8.19 6.97 12.93
N LYS A 126 -8.82 8.04 12.44
CA LYS A 126 -9.50 9.03 13.29
C LYS A 126 -10.86 8.56 13.81
N LYS A 127 -11.67 7.93 12.95
CA LYS A 127 -13.06 7.59 13.29
C LYS A 127 -13.19 6.24 13.99
N ILE A 128 -12.42 5.25 13.52
CA ILE A 128 -12.52 3.88 14.02
C ILE A 128 -11.51 3.65 15.14
N LEU A 129 -10.21 3.82 14.84
CA LEU A 129 -9.14 3.56 15.81
C LEU A 129 -8.97 4.69 16.83
N LYS A 130 -9.49 5.88 16.53
CA LYS A 130 -9.41 7.10 17.34
C LYS A 130 -7.96 7.49 17.71
N THR A 131 -7.00 7.14 16.87
CA THR A 131 -5.57 7.43 17.08
C THR A 131 -5.10 8.60 16.23
N ASP A 132 -4.25 9.42 16.84
CA ASP A 132 -3.50 10.48 16.15
C ASP A 132 -2.07 10.03 15.79
N ASN A 133 -1.63 8.83 16.21
CA ASN A 133 -0.28 8.32 16.02
C ASN A 133 -0.08 7.77 14.59
N ILE A 134 0.01 8.65 13.60
CA ILE A 134 0.22 8.28 12.20
C ILE A 134 1.58 8.81 11.74
N VAL A 135 2.43 7.95 11.19
CA VAL A 135 3.79 8.27 10.76
C VAL A 135 4.02 7.80 9.35
N LEU A 136 4.70 8.60 8.54
CA LEU A 136 5.08 8.21 7.19
C LEU A 136 6.37 7.38 7.23
N THR A 137 6.38 6.23 6.58
CA THR A 137 7.53 5.32 6.51
C THR A 137 8.71 5.91 5.76
N ALA A 138 8.47 6.92 4.92
CA ALA A 138 9.51 7.58 4.11
C ALA A 138 10.74 7.93 4.94
N PHE A 139 10.58 8.45 6.16
CA PHE A 139 11.68 8.86 7.05
C PHE A 139 12.46 7.70 7.69
N LEU A 140 11.84 6.52 7.78
CA LEU A 140 12.45 5.33 8.38
C LEU A 140 13.32 4.55 7.38
N ASN A 141 12.86 4.48 6.13
CA ASN A 141 13.54 3.74 5.06
C ASN A 141 14.71 4.55 4.42
N TYR A 142 15.13 5.66 5.05
CA TYR A 142 16.23 6.50 4.55
C TYR A 142 17.64 5.94 4.82
N LYS A 143 17.82 5.11 5.85
CA LYS A 143 19.15 4.78 6.40
C LYS A 143 20.08 4.02 5.43
N TYR A 144 19.57 3.55 4.30
CA TYR A 144 20.34 2.88 3.25
C TYR A 144 20.37 3.61 1.89
N ASN A 145 19.73 4.78 1.75
CA ASN A 145 19.66 5.48 0.47
C ASN A 145 19.80 6.99 0.65
N GLU A 146 21.02 7.47 0.88
CA GLU A 146 21.37 8.91 0.89
C GLU A 146 21.06 9.61 -0.45
N HIS A 147 20.68 8.86 -1.49
CA HIS A 147 20.58 9.43 -2.82
C HIS A 147 19.23 9.46 -3.50
N TYR A 148 18.11 8.88 -3.03
CA TYR A 148 17.10 8.58 -4.04
C TYR A 148 15.61 8.64 -3.58
N LEU A 149 14.89 9.69 -4.03
CA LEU A 149 13.45 9.75 -4.44
C LEU A 149 12.83 8.50 -5.16
N TRP A 150 13.46 7.32 -5.10
CA TRP A 150 13.35 6.28 -6.14
C TRP A 150 12.46 5.10 -5.75
N ARG A 151 11.65 5.28 -4.70
CA ARG A 151 10.62 4.33 -4.25
C ARG A 151 9.47 5.00 -3.50
N ASN A 152 9.19 6.26 -3.85
CA ASN A 152 8.18 7.03 -3.16
C ASN A 152 7.32 7.77 -4.18
N ALA A 153 6.34 7.08 -4.74
CA ALA A 153 5.57 7.60 -5.87
C ALA A 153 4.64 8.74 -5.48
N ASN A 154 4.11 8.73 -4.26
CA ASN A 154 3.03 9.62 -3.85
C ASN A 154 3.29 10.33 -2.50
N ILE A 155 4.55 10.58 -2.10
CA ILE A 155 4.86 11.22 -0.79
C ILE A 155 3.97 12.43 -0.53
N LYS A 156 3.93 13.36 -1.49
CA LYS A 156 3.18 14.62 -1.32
C LYS A 156 1.69 14.35 -1.19
N GLY A 157 1.14 13.46 -2.02
CA GLY A 157 -0.28 13.13 -2.00
C GLY A 157 -0.68 12.46 -0.69
N VAL A 158 0.08 11.47 -0.23
CA VAL A 158 -0.13 10.82 1.07
C VAL A 158 0.00 11.83 2.20
N PHE A 159 1.06 12.64 2.21
CA PHE A 159 1.26 13.67 3.23
C PHE A 159 0.09 14.67 3.31
N THR A 160 -0.47 15.08 2.18
CA THR A 160 -1.64 15.99 2.14
C THR A 160 -2.92 15.33 2.66
N ASN A 161 -3.08 14.02 2.50
CA ASN A 161 -4.28 13.29 2.95
C ASN A 161 -4.20 12.80 4.40
N ILE A 162 -2.98 12.58 4.92
CA ILE A 162 -2.76 12.22 6.31
C ILE A 162 -2.72 13.48 7.17
N VAL A 163 -3.76 13.70 7.97
CA VAL A 163 -3.80 14.83 8.91
C VAL A 163 -3.11 14.41 10.20
N SER A 164 -1.83 14.75 10.34
CA SER A 164 -1.15 14.68 11.64
C SER A 164 -1.71 15.76 12.55
N ASN A 165 -2.42 15.36 13.60
CA ASN A 165 -2.72 16.29 14.67
C ASN A 165 -1.38 16.52 15.39
N ASN A 166 -0.81 17.73 15.28
CA ASN A 166 0.58 18.11 15.63
C ASN A 166 0.93 17.97 17.14
N LYS A 167 0.40 16.98 17.86
CA LYS A 167 0.65 16.73 19.28
C LYS A 167 1.98 16.02 19.52
N LYS A 168 2.43 15.20 18.57
CA LYS A 168 3.70 14.47 18.60
C LYS A 168 4.36 14.54 17.23
N SER A 169 5.66 14.70 17.23
CA SER A 169 6.52 14.52 16.07
C SER A 169 6.58 13.05 15.67
N GLN A 170 6.97 12.78 14.42
CA GLN A 170 7.19 11.41 13.95
C GLN A 170 8.27 10.71 14.79
N GLU A 171 9.34 11.41 15.15
CA GLU A 171 10.43 10.85 15.97
C GLU A 171 9.94 10.41 17.36
N GLU A 172 9.07 11.20 18.01
CA GLU A 172 8.46 10.82 19.29
C GLU A 172 7.65 9.54 19.17
N ILE A 173 6.81 9.42 18.13
CA ILE A 173 6.02 8.19 17.89
C ILE A 173 6.93 6.99 17.66
N ILE A 174 8.02 7.15 16.91
CA ILE A 174 9.01 6.09 16.69
C ILE A 174 9.71 5.69 18.00
N ASN A 175 10.03 6.64 18.86
CA ASN A 175 10.60 6.36 20.19
C ASN A 175 9.57 5.67 21.11
N GLU A 176 8.27 5.98 20.97
CA GLU A 176 7.20 5.30 21.68
C GLU A 176 6.98 3.85 21.19
N ILE A 177 7.16 3.58 19.89
CA ILE A 177 7.23 2.21 19.34
C ILE A 177 8.42 1.47 19.95
N LYS A 178 9.62 2.07 19.90
CA LYS A 178 10.84 1.45 20.44
C LYS A 178 10.79 1.22 21.94
N SER A 179 10.11 2.07 22.70
CA SER A 179 9.98 1.90 24.16
C SER A 179 8.84 0.96 24.57
N GLY A 180 7.98 0.53 23.64
CA GLY A 180 6.83 -0.33 23.92
C GLY A 180 5.61 0.42 24.48
N LYS A 181 5.59 1.76 24.40
CA LYS A 181 4.40 2.55 24.73
C LYS A 181 3.31 2.39 23.66
N ILE A 182 3.73 2.31 22.39
CA ILE A 182 2.87 1.83 21.31
C ILE A 182 3.00 0.31 21.26
N LYS A 183 1.87 -0.37 21.32
CA LYS A 183 1.78 -1.83 21.44
C LYS A 183 1.12 -2.48 20.24
N ALA A 184 0.23 -1.77 19.55
CA ALA A 184 -0.40 -2.24 18.34
C ALA A 184 0.01 -1.37 17.15
N LEU A 185 0.41 -2.01 16.06
CA LEU A 185 0.90 -1.31 14.87
C LEU A 185 0.19 -1.82 13.62
N TYR A 186 -0.32 -0.88 12.82
CA TYR A 186 -0.74 -1.13 11.45
C TYR A 186 0.34 -0.61 10.51
N LEU A 187 0.93 -1.50 9.72
CA LEU A 187 2.03 -1.18 8.82
C LEU A 187 1.59 -1.42 7.37
N THR A 188 1.65 -0.38 6.53
CA THR A 188 1.30 -0.45 5.09
C THR A 188 2.51 -0.52 4.17
N GLU A 189 3.72 -0.66 4.74
CA GLU A 189 4.95 -0.81 3.98
C GLU A 189 5.95 -1.73 4.69
N ARG A 190 6.82 -2.40 3.95
CA ARG A 190 8.00 -3.02 4.55
C ARG A 190 8.93 -1.97 5.16
N LEU A 191 9.55 -2.32 6.29
CA LEU A 191 10.60 -1.50 6.91
C LEU A 191 11.98 -2.08 6.59
N ASP A 192 12.95 -1.22 6.30
CA ASP A 192 14.34 -1.64 6.05
C ASP A 192 15.00 -2.23 7.30
N ASP A 193 14.74 -1.62 8.46
CA ASP A 193 15.14 -2.12 9.77
C ASP A 193 13.92 -2.65 10.54
N PRO A 194 13.66 -3.98 10.49
CA PRO A 194 12.52 -4.55 11.17
C PRO A 194 12.72 -4.65 12.70
N GLN A 195 13.90 -4.34 13.25
CA GLN A 195 14.14 -4.40 14.70
C GLN A 195 13.29 -3.40 15.49
N ILE A 196 12.84 -2.32 14.83
CA ILE A 196 11.88 -1.37 15.40
C ILE A 196 10.57 -2.05 15.86
N LEU A 197 10.21 -3.20 15.29
CA LEU A 197 8.98 -3.92 15.55
C LEU A 197 9.05 -4.83 16.79
N LYS A 198 10.22 -4.96 17.42
CA LYS A 198 10.48 -5.98 18.46
C LYS A 198 9.56 -5.88 19.70
N ASN A 199 9.14 -4.67 20.05
CA ASN A 199 8.32 -4.40 21.23
C ASN A 199 6.83 -4.25 20.92
N ILE A 200 6.42 -4.45 19.66
CA ILE A 200 5.02 -4.46 19.26
C ILE A 200 4.38 -5.77 19.71
N GLU A 201 3.25 -5.66 20.42
CA GLU A 201 2.46 -6.79 20.92
C GLU A 201 1.49 -7.33 19.86
N TYR A 202 1.03 -6.48 18.94
CA TYR A 202 0.16 -6.87 17.84
C TYR A 202 0.48 -6.10 16.55
N LEU A 203 0.89 -6.81 15.50
CA LEU A 203 1.28 -6.22 14.21
C LEU A 203 0.41 -6.71 13.07
N ILE A 204 -0.22 -5.76 12.38
CA ILE A 204 -0.89 -5.95 11.09
C ILE A 204 0.03 -5.42 9.99
N LEU A 205 0.37 -6.26 9.02
CA LEU A 205 1.19 -5.87 7.87
C LEU A 205 0.39 -6.00 6.57
N GLN A 206 0.23 -4.90 5.88
CA GLN A 206 -0.31 -4.86 4.52
C GLN A 206 0.85 -4.74 3.54
N ASP A 207 1.06 -5.79 2.74
CA ASP A 207 2.21 -5.89 1.82
C ASP A 207 1.80 -6.68 0.57
N ILE A 208 2.64 -6.59 -0.46
CA ILE A 208 2.48 -7.21 -1.77
C ILE A 208 3.36 -8.47 -1.87
N TYR A 209 4.47 -8.50 -1.13
CA TYR A 209 5.49 -9.55 -1.16
C TYR A 209 5.99 -9.92 0.24
N PRO A 210 6.46 -11.16 0.46
CA PRO A 210 7.17 -11.54 1.67
C PRO A 210 8.33 -10.60 2.02
N SER A 211 8.46 -10.25 3.29
CA SER A 211 9.49 -9.34 3.79
C SER A 211 10.03 -9.78 5.16
N LYS A 212 11.13 -9.16 5.60
CA LYS A 212 11.71 -9.44 6.93
C LYS A 212 10.80 -9.04 8.08
N CYS A 213 9.75 -8.25 7.83
CA CYS A 213 8.76 -7.86 8.84
C CYS A 213 7.90 -9.05 9.28
N PHE A 214 7.74 -10.08 8.44
CA PHE A 214 6.84 -11.22 8.69
C PHE A 214 7.10 -11.94 10.02
N GLN A 215 8.37 -11.99 10.46
CA GLN A 215 8.74 -12.64 11.73
C GLN A 215 8.10 -11.97 12.96
N PHE A 216 7.72 -10.69 12.84
CA PHE A 216 7.08 -9.89 13.89
C PHE A 216 5.57 -9.80 13.70
N THR A 217 5.05 -10.21 12.53
CA THR A 217 3.67 -9.95 12.13
C THR A 217 2.72 -11.01 12.67
N ASP A 218 1.53 -10.58 13.10
CA ASP A 218 0.44 -11.44 13.55
C ASP A 218 -0.63 -11.61 12.47
N VAL A 219 -0.86 -10.58 11.66
CA VAL A 219 -1.78 -10.65 10.51
C VAL A 219 -1.15 -10.00 9.27
N ILE A 220 -1.23 -10.69 8.13
CA ILE A 220 -0.81 -10.17 6.83
C ILE A 220 -2.01 -9.98 5.92
N LEU A 221 -2.12 -8.80 5.33
CA LEU A 221 -3.17 -8.44 4.39
C LEU A 221 -2.54 -8.26 2.99
N PRO A 222 -2.81 -9.15 2.03
CA PRO A 222 -2.28 -9.00 0.67
C PRO A 222 -2.92 -7.79 -0.01
N THR A 223 -2.08 -6.85 -0.43
CA THR A 223 -2.53 -5.67 -1.20
C THR A 223 -2.11 -5.72 -2.66
N CYS A 224 -2.75 -4.86 -3.45
CA CYS A 224 -2.49 -4.68 -4.86
C CYS A 224 -1.23 -3.84 -5.13
N THR A 225 -0.64 -4.05 -6.28
CA THR A 225 0.26 -3.09 -6.92
C THR A 225 -0.56 -1.95 -7.54
N PHE A 226 0.08 -0.81 -7.81
CA PHE A 226 -0.55 0.31 -8.52
C PHE A 226 -1.03 -0.01 -9.96
N ILE A 227 -0.73 -1.21 -10.48
CA ILE A 227 -1.25 -1.68 -11.78
C ILE A 227 -2.61 -2.37 -11.63
N GLU A 228 -2.89 -2.90 -10.45
CA GLU A 228 -4.09 -3.69 -10.15
C GLU A 228 -5.16 -2.85 -9.44
N ASP A 229 -4.88 -1.56 -9.24
CA ASP A 229 -5.77 -0.59 -8.62
C ASP A 229 -5.95 0.62 -9.56
N SER A 230 -6.87 1.51 -9.20
CA SER A 230 -7.05 2.81 -9.83
C SER A 230 -7.19 3.90 -8.78
N GLY A 231 -6.82 5.13 -9.14
CA GLY A 231 -6.88 6.25 -8.21
C GLY A 231 -6.02 7.40 -8.67
N THR A 232 -5.59 8.23 -7.72
CA THR A 232 -4.78 9.40 -8.01
C THR A 232 -3.49 9.45 -7.21
N PHE A 233 -2.42 9.88 -7.88
CA PHE A 233 -1.14 10.24 -7.27
C PHE A 233 -0.81 11.71 -7.53
N LEU A 234 -0.16 12.34 -6.57
CA LEU A 234 0.44 13.66 -6.69
C LEU A 234 1.95 13.52 -6.92
N ASN A 235 2.39 13.82 -8.14
CA ASN A 235 3.80 13.70 -8.50
C ASN A 235 4.67 14.81 -7.88
N ILE A 236 5.99 14.76 -8.07
CA ILE A 236 6.93 15.76 -7.53
C ILE A 236 6.68 17.18 -8.03
N GLU A 237 6.10 17.33 -9.23
CA GLU A 237 5.67 18.59 -9.83
C GLU A 237 4.33 19.10 -9.27
N GLN A 238 3.75 18.39 -8.30
CA GLN A 238 2.44 18.69 -7.71
C GLN A 238 1.28 18.58 -8.71
N LYS A 239 1.47 17.80 -9.77
CA LYS A 239 0.41 17.46 -10.71
C LYS A 239 -0.31 16.20 -10.22
N SER A 240 -1.63 16.31 -10.08
CA SER A 240 -2.48 15.15 -9.86
C SER A 240 -2.55 14.32 -11.15
N ASN A 241 -2.22 13.04 -11.04
CA ASN A 241 -2.27 12.09 -12.12
C ASN A 241 -3.20 10.95 -11.73
N TYR A 242 -4.18 10.71 -12.57
CA TYR A 242 -5.02 9.53 -12.50
C TYR A 242 -4.26 8.31 -13.06
N PHE A 243 -4.34 7.19 -12.35
CA PHE A 243 -3.89 5.89 -12.80
C PHE A 243 -5.07 4.94 -12.91
N SER A 244 -5.07 4.13 -13.95
CA SER A 244 -6.10 3.15 -14.24
C SER A 244 -5.58 1.74 -14.03
N GLN A 245 -6.49 0.87 -13.58
CA GLN A 245 -6.23 -0.57 -13.44
C GLN A 245 -5.93 -1.16 -14.82
N ALA A 246 -4.77 -1.81 -14.94
CA ALA A 246 -4.31 -2.44 -16.18
C ALA A 246 -4.10 -3.96 -16.06
N ALA A 247 -4.19 -4.51 -14.84
CA ALA A 247 -4.24 -5.95 -14.57
C ALA A 247 -5.25 -6.23 -13.46
N LEU A 248 -5.74 -7.47 -13.38
CA LEU A 248 -6.57 -7.89 -12.25
C LEU A 248 -5.72 -8.23 -11.02
N GLU A 249 -6.36 -8.24 -9.87
CA GLU A 249 -5.75 -8.60 -8.59
C GLU A 249 -5.21 -10.03 -8.60
N VAL A 250 -4.11 -10.24 -7.86
CA VAL A 250 -3.46 -11.56 -7.76
C VAL A 250 -4.02 -12.34 -6.58
N GLY A 251 -4.72 -13.44 -6.88
CA GLY A 251 -5.40 -14.24 -5.86
C GLY A 251 -6.57 -13.47 -5.27
N GLU A 252 -6.55 -13.28 -3.96
CA GLU A 252 -7.54 -12.51 -3.20
C GLU A 252 -6.96 -11.20 -2.66
N SER A 253 -5.84 -10.71 -3.21
CA SER A 253 -5.34 -9.38 -2.88
C SER A 253 -6.40 -8.32 -3.18
N LYS A 254 -6.44 -7.25 -2.39
CA LYS A 254 -7.38 -6.14 -2.59
C LYS A 254 -6.63 -4.81 -2.65
N PRO A 255 -7.16 -3.79 -3.35
CA PRO A 255 -6.67 -2.43 -3.21
C PRO A 255 -6.65 -1.96 -1.75
N ASP A 256 -5.66 -1.14 -1.39
CA ASP A 256 -5.47 -0.71 0.00
C ASP A 256 -6.74 -0.06 0.58
N TRP A 257 -7.38 0.82 -0.19
CA TRP A 257 -8.60 1.51 0.20
C TRP A 257 -9.74 0.55 0.54
N LYS A 258 -9.88 -0.55 -0.21
CA LYS A 258 -10.95 -1.53 -0.03
C LYS A 258 -10.78 -2.28 1.29
N ILE A 259 -9.54 -2.65 1.62
CA ILE A 259 -9.19 -3.29 2.89
C ILE A 259 -9.59 -2.38 4.06
N PHE A 260 -9.27 -1.09 3.99
CA PHE A 260 -9.62 -0.14 5.05
C PHE A 260 -11.14 0.05 5.19
N CYS A 261 -11.87 0.10 4.08
CA CYS A 261 -13.34 0.22 4.10
C CYS A 261 -14.03 -1.01 4.69
N GLU A 262 -13.58 -2.20 4.31
CA GLU A 262 -14.11 -3.46 4.83
C GLU A 262 -13.80 -3.59 6.32
N LEU A 263 -12.56 -3.28 6.75
CA LEU A 263 -12.20 -3.21 8.16
C LEU A 263 -13.08 -2.21 8.93
N ALA A 264 -13.26 -1.00 8.41
CA ALA A 264 -14.11 0.00 9.06
C ALA A 264 -15.53 -0.52 9.31
N THR A 265 -16.11 -1.22 8.33
CA THR A 265 -17.45 -1.81 8.41
C THR A 265 -17.51 -2.96 9.43
N ILE A 266 -16.45 -3.77 9.53
CA ILE A 266 -16.34 -4.83 10.53
C ILE A 266 -16.28 -4.24 11.95
N PHE A 267 -15.54 -3.15 12.15
CA PHE A 267 -15.48 -2.47 13.44
C PHE A 267 -16.82 -1.81 13.81
N ASP A 268 -17.42 -1.07 12.87
CA ASP A 268 -18.66 -0.34 13.08
C ASP A 268 -19.55 -0.40 11.82
N LYS A 269 -20.54 -1.29 11.85
CA LYS A 269 -21.50 -1.46 10.74
C LYS A 269 -22.29 -0.18 10.43
N SER A 270 -22.45 0.73 11.40
CA SER A 270 -23.17 1.99 11.15
C SER A 270 -22.41 2.93 10.22
N MET A 271 -21.09 2.72 10.08
CA MET A 271 -20.20 3.50 9.21
C MET A 271 -20.11 2.96 7.78
N GLU A 272 -20.82 1.88 7.42
CA GLU A 272 -20.76 1.25 6.09
C GLU A 272 -20.98 2.25 4.95
N ARG A 273 -22.03 3.09 5.05
CA ARG A 273 -22.30 4.13 4.04
C ARG A 273 -21.19 5.17 3.94
N GLU A 274 -20.50 5.42 5.04
CA GLU A 274 -19.44 6.41 5.12
C GLU A 274 -18.10 5.87 4.55
N PHE A 275 -17.93 4.56 4.52
CA PHE A 275 -16.77 3.87 3.93
C PHE A 275 -17.12 3.14 2.61
N SER A 276 -18.31 3.38 2.05
CA SER A 276 -18.71 2.84 0.76
C SER A 276 -18.24 3.76 -0.36
N PHE A 277 -17.27 3.31 -1.15
CA PHE A 277 -16.81 3.98 -2.37
C PHE A 277 -16.99 3.01 -3.53
N SER A 278 -17.67 3.46 -4.59
CA SER A 278 -18.01 2.71 -5.80
C SER A 278 -17.34 3.30 -7.01
#